data_AF-A0A949BFY2-F1
#
_entry.id   AF-A0A949BFY2-F1
#
_cell.length_a   1.000
_cell.length_b   1.000
_cell.length_c   1.000
_cell.angle_alpha   90.00
_cell.angle_beta   90.00
_cell.angle_gamma   90.00
#
_symmetry.space_group_name_H-M   'P 1'
#
loop_
_entity.id
_entity.type
_entity.pdbx_description
1 polymer ?
#
loop_
_entity_poly.entity_id
_entity_poly.type
_entity_poly.pdbx_seq_one_letter_code
_entity_poly.pdbx_strand_id
1 'polypeptide(L)'
;RRNMLLSKMVGYIKTRSAKQINVLRNCPGKSVWQRNYYDHIVRNDKSLQKIREYIRNNPLTWKSDIENPDRIDTKGESGVRSKLLTT
;
A
#
# COMPACT_ATOMS: atom_id res chain seq x y z
N ARG A 1 14.65 -9.31 25.04
CA ARG A 1 13.68 -8.61 24.17
C ARG A 1 13.58 -9.37 22.85
N ARG A 2 12.41 -9.83 22.40
CA ARG A 2 12.27 -10.36 21.03
C ARG A 2 12.50 -9.20 20.07
N ASN A 3 13.53 -9.27 19.22
CA ASN A 3 13.73 -8.31 18.15
C ASN A 3 12.55 -8.42 17.19
N MET A 4 11.63 -7.45 17.23
CA MET A 4 10.51 -7.40 16.29
C MET A 4 11.00 -6.72 15.02
N LEU A 5 11.21 -7.52 13.97
CA LEU A 5 11.47 -7.02 12.62
C LEU A 5 10.22 -6.30 12.09
N LEU A 6 10.41 -5.20 11.36
CA LEU A 6 9.32 -4.42 10.75
C LEU A 6 8.36 -5.33 9.95
N SER A 7 8.92 -6.26 9.17
CA SER A 7 8.16 -7.25 8.40
C SER A 7 7.22 -8.09 9.26
N LYS A 8 7.65 -8.52 10.46
CA LYS A 8 6.84 -9.32 11.37
C LYS A 8 5.69 -8.50 11.97
N MET A 9 5.95 -7.24 12.29
CA MET A 9 4.91 -6.33 12.80
C MET A 9 3.86 -6.01 11.74
N VAL A 10 4.28 -5.66 10.53
CA VAL A 10 3.38 -5.41 9.40
C VAL A 10 2.56 -6.66 9.06
N GLY A 11 3.21 -7.83 9.03
CA GLY A 11 2.53 -9.11 8.82
C GLY A 11 1.44 -9.35 9.87
N TYR A 12 1.76 -9.17 11.15
CA TYR A 12 0.79 -9.31 12.24
C TYR A 12 -0.42 -8.37 12.08
N ILE A 13 -0.18 -7.09 11.78
CA ILE A 13 -1.24 -6.09 11.57
C ILE A 13 -2.12 -6.49 10.38
N LYS A 14 -1.51 -6.79 9.23
CA LYS A 14 -2.25 -7.16 8.00
C LYS A 14 -3.08 -8.41 8.21
N THR A 15 -2.54 -9.44 8.85
CA THR A 15 -3.25 -10.69 9.14
C THR A 15 -4.45 -10.47 10.06
N ARG A 16 -4.26 -9.76 11.17
CA ARG A 16 -5.36 -9.56 12.16
C ARG A 16 -6.48 -8.70 11.60
N SER A 17 -6.12 -7.56 11.00
CA SER A 17 -7.10 -6.66 10.38
C SER A 17 -7.87 -7.32 9.23
N ALA A 18 -7.20 -8.07 8.35
CA ALA A 18 -7.86 -8.78 7.26
C ALA A 18 -8.86 -9.83 7.78
N LYS A 19 -8.49 -10.59 8.83
CA LYS A 19 -9.40 -11.55 9.45
C LYS A 19 -10.66 -10.88 10.00
N GLN A 20 -10.52 -9.77 10.73
CA GLN A 20 -11.65 -9.03 11.28
C GLN A 20 -12.55 -8.46 10.17
N ILE A 21 -11.96 -7.83 9.16
CA ILE A 21 -12.70 -7.28 8.02
C ILE A 21 -13.48 -8.39 7.28
N ASN A 22 -12.85 -9.54 7.06
CA ASN A 22 -13.51 -10.65 6.37
C ASN A 22 -14.66 -11.26 7.17
N VAL A 23 -14.56 -11.32 8.51
CA VAL A 23 -15.69 -11.71 9.37
C VAL A 23 -16.83 -10.69 9.23
N LEU A 24 -16.54 -9.40 9.33
CA LEU A 24 -17.56 -8.34 9.21
C LEU A 24 -18.22 -8.30 7.82
N ARG A 25 -17.48 -8.63 6.76
CA ARG A 25 -17.98 -8.67 5.37
C ARG A 25 -18.59 -10.03 4.98
N ASN A 26 -18.65 -11.00 5.89
CA ASN A 26 -19.04 -12.38 5.61
C ASN A 26 -18.33 -12.98 4.36
N CYS A 27 -17.05 -12.67 4.22
CA CYS A 27 -16.21 -13.04 3.07
C CYS A 27 -14.89 -13.66 3.54
N PRO A 28 -14.91 -14.82 4.22
CA PRO A 28 -13.70 -15.49 4.67
C PRO A 28 -12.78 -15.80 3.48
N GLY A 29 -11.47 -15.60 3.67
CA GLY A 29 -10.47 -15.90 2.65
C GLY A 29 -10.28 -14.87 1.53
N LYS A 30 -11.13 -13.83 1.43
CA LYS A 30 -10.89 -12.75 0.46
C LYS A 30 -9.68 -11.90 0.84
N SER A 31 -8.88 -11.52 -0.16
CA SER A 31 -7.75 -10.62 0.07
C SER A 31 -8.27 -9.22 0.38
N VAL A 32 -7.85 -8.66 1.51
CA VAL A 32 -8.20 -7.29 1.94
C VAL A 32 -7.09 -6.31 1.58
N TRP A 33 -5.84 -6.72 1.78
CA TRP A 33 -4.67 -5.87 1.57
C TRP A 33 -4.05 -6.13 0.20
N GLN A 34 -3.48 -5.08 -0.40
CA GLN A 34 -2.54 -5.24 -1.51
C GLN A 34 -1.29 -6.02 -1.06
N ARG A 35 -0.69 -6.76 -2.02
CA ARG A 35 0.54 -7.52 -1.80
C ARG A 35 1.70 -6.56 -1.50
N ASN A 36 2.66 -7.02 -0.70
CA ASN A 36 3.81 -6.25 -0.23
C ASN A 36 3.44 -5.02 0.63
N TYR A 37 4.44 -4.30 1.10
CA TYR A 37 4.27 -3.01 1.79
C TYR A 37 5.45 -2.12 1.41
N TYR A 38 5.24 -0.81 1.48
CA TYR A 38 6.29 0.18 1.25
C TYR A 38 6.96 0.56 2.57
N ASP A 39 8.28 0.53 2.61
CA ASP A 39 9.08 1.04 3.71
C ASP A 39 10.13 2.04 3.21
N HIS A 40 10.27 3.14 3.94
CA HIS A 40 11.24 4.19 3.65
C HIS A 40 11.75 4.82 4.94
N ILE A 41 13.06 4.96 5.07
CA ILE A 41 13.71 5.59 6.22
C ILE A 41 13.72 7.11 5.99
N VAL A 42 12.98 7.86 6.82
CA VAL A 42 12.95 9.33 6.78
C VAL A 42 14.25 9.87 7.36
N ARG A 43 15.08 10.52 6.54
CA ARG A 43 16.41 11.01 6.94
C ARG A 43 16.52 12.54 7.00
N ASN A 44 15.53 13.25 6.46
CA ASN A 44 15.53 14.71 6.42
C ASN A 44 14.09 15.27 6.31
N ASP A 45 13.94 16.56 6.60
CA ASP A 45 12.63 17.23 6.58
C ASP A 45 11.96 17.23 5.20
N LYS A 46 12.76 17.28 4.12
CA LYS A 46 12.24 17.21 2.76
C LYS A 46 11.52 15.88 2.49
N SER A 47 12.11 14.76 2.91
CA SER A 47 11.48 13.43 2.79
C SER A 47 10.22 13.33 3.65
N LEU A 48 10.25 13.90 4.86
CA LEU A 48 9.08 13.93 5.75
C LEU A 48 7.93 14.74 5.14
N GLN A 49 8.23 15.91 4.56
CA GLN A 49 7.23 16.76 3.92
C GLN A 49 6.57 16.05 2.73
N LYS A 50 7.36 15.41 1.86
CA LYS A 50 6.85 14.63 0.73
C LYS A 50 5.91 13.51 1.17
N ILE A 51 6.29 12.74 2.20
CA ILE A 51 5.44 11.64 2.71
C ILE A 51 4.12 12.18 3.26
N ARG A 52 4.16 13.29 4.01
CA ARG A 52 2.95 13.95 4.54
C ARG A 52 2.03 14.43 3.42
N GLU A 53 2.60 15.03 2.39
CA GLU A 53 1.87 15.49 1.22
C GLU A 53 1.23 14.31 0.47
N TYR A 54 1.98 13.23 0.26
CA TYR A 54 1.46 11.99 -0.33
C TYR A 54 0.27 11.44 0.48
N ILE A 55 0.40 11.31 1.80
CA ILE A 55 -0.69 10.79 2.66
C ILE A 55 -1.95 11.65 2.54
N ARG A 56 -1.79 12.98 2.50
CA ARG A 56 -2.92 13.91 2.37
C ARG A 56 -3.59 13.80 1.00
N ASN A 57 -2.79 13.66 -0.05
CA ASN A 57 -3.28 13.73 -1.43
C ASN A 57 -3.74 12.36 -1.97
N ASN A 58 -3.28 11.24 -1.41
CA ASN A 58 -3.57 9.90 -1.90
C ASN A 58 -5.08 9.61 -2.10
N PRO A 59 -5.99 9.95 -1.16
CA PRO A 59 -7.43 9.74 -1.39
C PRO A 59 -7.98 10.53 -2.58
N LEU A 60 -7.42 11.71 -2.87
CA LEU A 60 -7.83 12.57 -3.97
C LEU A 60 -7.33 12.03 -5.32
N THR A 61 -6.14 11.43 -5.33
CA THR A 61 -5.46 10.95 -6.55
C THR A 61 -5.68 9.47 -6.83
N TRP A 62 -6.32 8.72 -5.90
CA TRP A 62 -6.44 7.26 -5.95
C TRP A 62 -7.02 6.73 -7.26
N LYS A 63 -8.07 7.36 -7.79
CA LYS A 63 -8.75 6.89 -9.02
C LYS A 63 -7.82 6.83 -10.23
N SER A 64 -6.86 7.76 -10.31
CA SER A 64 -5.85 7.84 -11.38
C SER A 64 -4.54 7.14 -11.05
N ASP A 65 -4.39 6.64 -9.82
CA ASP A 65 -3.16 6.00 -9.37
C ASP A 65 -2.91 4.69 -10.12
N ILE A 66 -1.66 4.40 -10.44
CA ILE A 66 -1.26 3.18 -11.15
C ILE A 66 -1.42 1.93 -10.28
N GLU A 67 -1.33 2.08 -8.96
CA GLU A 67 -1.52 0.99 -8.00
C GLU A 67 -3.00 0.74 -7.68
N ASN A 68 -3.92 1.51 -8.27
CA ASN A 68 -5.35 1.27 -8.13
C ASN A 68 -5.76 0.08 -9.02
N PRO A 69 -6.21 -1.05 -8.45
CA PRO A 69 -6.62 -2.23 -9.22
C PRO A 69 -7.85 -1.98 -10.10
N ASP A 70 -8.65 -0.96 -9.77
CA ASP A 70 -9.85 -0.59 -10.52
C ASP A 70 -9.55 0.47 -11.59
N ARG A 71 -8.28 0.83 -11.79
CA ARG A 71 -7.88 1.77 -12.85
C ARG A 71 -8.17 1.12 -14.21
N ILE A 72 -9.09 1.73 -14.96
CA ILE A 72 -9.37 1.35 -16.33
C ILE A 72 -8.25 1.92 -17.21
N ASP A 73 -7.26 1.10 -17.55
CA ASP A 73 -6.29 1.46 -18.58
C ASP A 73 -7.02 1.45 -19.93
N THR A 74 -7.34 2.64 -20.43
CA THR A 74 -7.97 2.84 -21.74
C THR A 74 -7.03 2.59 -22.92
N LYS A 75 -5.84 2.01 -22.70
CA LYS A 75 -4.94 1.62 -23.78
C LYS A 75 -4.36 0.23 -23.53
N GLY A 76 -4.84 -0.72 -24.34
CA GLY A 76 -4.11 -1.95 -24.59
C GLY A 76 -2.78 -1.61 -25.25
N GLU A 77 -1.72 -1.55 -24.45
CA GLU A 77 -0.33 -1.69 -24.88
C GLU A 77 0.48 -2.17 -23.67
N SER A 78 0.41 -3.49 -23.49
CA SER A 78 1.48 -4.37 -23.04
C SER A 78 2.65 -3.76 -22.25
N GLY A 79 2.65 -4.02 -20.95
CA GLY A 79 3.83 -4.62 -20.31
C GLY A 79 5.04 -3.71 -20.07
N VAL A 80 4.88 -2.61 -19.35
CA VAL A 80 6.01 -2.05 -18.57
C VAL A 80 5.55 -1.74 -17.16
N ARG A 81 5.85 -2.65 -16.23
CA ARG A 81 5.92 -2.36 -14.79
C ARG A 81 7.05 -1.36 -14.56
N SER A 82 6.84 -0.10 -14.94
CA SER A 82 7.83 0.96 -14.74
C SER A 82 7.82 1.36 -13.28
N LYS A 83 8.83 0.88 -12.55
CA LYS A 83 9.23 1.35 -11.22
C LYS A 83 9.39 2.88 -11.24
N LEU A 84 8.35 3.61 -10.87
CA LEU A 84 8.43 5.06 -10.64
C LEU A 84 7.98 5.41 -9.23
N LEU A 85 8.64 4.80 -8.24
CA LEU A 85 8.75 5.35 -6.89
C LEU A 85 10.19 5.15 -6.39
N THR A 86 11.15 5.69 -7.16
CA THR A 86 12.52 5.91 -6.68
C THR A 86 12.74 7.41 -6.59
N THR A 87 12.54 8.02 -5.42
CA THR A 87 13.25 9.21 -4.93
C THR A 87 13.03 9.33 -3.43
#